data_AF-A0A0Q7NBY4-F1
#
_entry.id   AF-A0A0Q7NBY4-F1
#
_cell.length_a   1.000
_cell.length_b   1.000
_cell.length_c   1.000
_cell.angle_alpha   90.00
_cell.angle_beta   90.00
_cell.angle_gamma   90.00
#
_symmetry.space_group_name_H-M   'P 1'
#
loop_
_entity.id
_entity.type
_entity.pdbx_description
1 polymer ?
#
loop_
_entity_poly.entity_id
_entity_poly.type
_entity_poly.pdbx_seq_one_letter_code
_entity_poly.pdbx_strand_id
1 'polypeptide(L)'
;MSSRGEQGNGIVGARLRRLREEAGLSLAALATRVPYSRAALGHYETGARAASFEVIAWYERVHAQSRPALPGTRRRDPRAADAALAAAIAAAHRTGPLIEIGRPHQGDSGTGYFCPFRIDGVLEGEAAGTDAATAVRSALLAVGAELNRAGNSTAPGRIR
;
A
#
# COMPACT_ATOMS: atom_id res chain seq x y z
N MET A 1 -31.27 -32.52 -8.38
CA MET A 1 -31.06 -32.28 -6.94
C MET A 1 -29.67 -31.65 -6.77
N SER A 2 -29.59 -30.53 -6.02
CA SER A 2 -28.36 -29.84 -5.54
C SER A 2 -27.52 -28.89 -6.42
N SER A 3 -28.10 -28.25 -7.44
CA SER A 3 -27.38 -27.21 -8.21
C SER A 3 -26.94 -25.99 -7.38
N ARG A 4 -27.60 -25.66 -6.26
CA ARG A 4 -27.25 -24.50 -5.42
C ARG A 4 -26.03 -24.76 -4.51
N GLY A 5 -25.80 -26.01 -4.10
CA GLY A 5 -24.65 -26.39 -3.27
C GLY A 5 -23.34 -26.45 -4.07
N GLU A 6 -23.41 -26.94 -5.31
CA GLU A 6 -22.27 -26.96 -6.24
C GLU A 6 -21.84 -25.54 -6.66
N GLN A 7 -22.81 -24.64 -6.88
CA GLN A 7 -22.54 -23.22 -7.13
C GLN A 7 -21.82 -22.55 -5.96
N GLY A 8 -22.25 -22.81 -4.73
CA GLY A 8 -21.59 -22.30 -3.52
C GLY A 8 -20.14 -22.78 -3.41
N ASN A 9 -19.88 -24.05 -3.74
CA ASN A 9 -18.55 -24.60 -3.70
C ASN A 9 -17.63 -24.04 -4.83
N GLY A 10 -18.19 -23.78 -6.02
CA GLY A 10 -17.46 -23.13 -7.10
C GLY A 10 -17.01 -21.70 -6.76
N ILE A 11 -17.86 -20.92 -6.08
CA ILE A 11 -17.51 -19.56 -5.62
C ILE A 11 -16.37 -19.61 -4.60
N VAL A 12 -16.45 -20.54 -3.64
CA VAL A 12 -15.38 -20.74 -2.64
C VAL A 12 -14.09 -21.20 -3.32
N GLY A 13 -14.15 -22.16 -4.24
CA GLY A 13 -13.00 -22.64 -4.99
C GLY A 13 -12.30 -21.53 -5.80
N ALA A 14 -13.07 -20.69 -6.48
CA ALA A 14 -12.55 -19.52 -7.20
C ALA A 14 -11.83 -18.53 -6.26
N ARG A 15 -12.37 -18.31 -5.05
CA ARG A 15 -11.72 -17.47 -4.03
C ARG A 15 -10.39 -18.07 -3.56
N LEU A 16 -10.33 -19.37 -3.31
CA LEU A 16 -9.08 -20.06 -2.92
C LEU A 16 -8.02 -19.95 -4.02
N ARG A 17 -8.42 -20.17 -5.27
CA ARG A 17 -7.54 -20.01 -6.43
C ARG A 17 -6.96 -18.60 -6.50
N ARG A 18 -7.80 -17.58 -6.32
CA ARG A 18 -7.37 -16.18 -6.30
C ARG A 18 -6.33 -15.91 -5.22
N LEU A 19 -6.58 -16.34 -3.97
CA LEU A 19 -5.63 -16.18 -2.86
C LEU A 19 -4.26 -16.83 -3.18
N ARG A 20 -4.26 -18.00 -3.81
CA ARG A 20 -3.02 -18.68 -4.22
C ARG A 20 -2.28 -17.89 -5.31
N GLU A 21 -3.01 -17.39 -6.31
CA GLU A 21 -2.42 -16.63 -7.43
C GLU A 21 -1.88 -15.27 -6.98
N GLU A 22 -2.59 -14.56 -6.09
CA GLU A 22 -2.13 -13.31 -5.47
C GLU A 22 -0.87 -13.52 -4.61
N ALA A 23 -0.71 -14.70 -4.02
CA ALA A 23 0.52 -15.12 -3.34
C ALA A 23 1.66 -15.53 -4.30
N GLY A 24 1.42 -15.52 -5.61
CA GLY A 24 2.40 -15.89 -6.64
C GLY A 24 2.72 -17.38 -6.68
N LEU A 25 1.83 -18.25 -6.17
CA LEU A 25 2.10 -19.68 -6.03
C LEU A 25 1.42 -20.51 -7.10
N SER A 26 2.12 -21.53 -7.61
CA SER A 26 1.48 -22.65 -8.31
C SER A 26 0.82 -23.60 -7.31
N LEU A 27 -0.10 -24.45 -7.77
CA LEU A 27 -0.67 -25.52 -6.93
C LEU A 27 0.39 -26.46 -6.35
N ALA A 28 1.45 -26.75 -7.12
CA ALA A 28 2.56 -27.56 -6.65
C ALA A 28 3.36 -26.84 -5.56
N ALA A 29 3.62 -25.54 -5.72
CA ALA A 29 4.31 -24.74 -4.71
C ALA A 29 3.47 -24.61 -3.42
N LEU A 30 2.15 -24.44 -3.53
CA LEU A 30 1.26 -24.40 -2.36
C LEU A 30 1.27 -25.74 -1.60
N ALA A 31 1.22 -26.87 -2.31
CA ALA A 31 1.24 -28.21 -1.71
C ALA A 31 2.50 -28.50 -0.87
N THR A 32 3.62 -27.78 -1.12
CA THR A 32 4.82 -27.90 -0.27
C THR A 32 4.70 -27.17 1.07
N ARG A 33 3.69 -26.30 1.23
CA ARG A 33 3.53 -25.39 2.38
C ARG A 33 2.34 -25.73 3.27
N VAL A 34 1.47 -26.64 2.82
CA VAL A 34 0.21 -26.98 3.49
C VAL A 34 0.06 -28.50 3.54
N PRO A 35 -0.72 -29.06 4.49
CA PRO A 35 -0.85 -30.51 4.67
C PRO A 35 -1.76 -31.19 3.62
N TYR A 36 -1.91 -30.60 2.42
CA TYR A 36 -2.79 -31.09 1.37
C TYR A 36 -2.02 -31.31 0.07
N SER A 37 -2.34 -32.41 -0.60
CA SER A 37 -1.73 -32.74 -1.90
C SER A 37 -2.18 -31.77 -2.99
N ARG A 38 -1.36 -31.63 -4.04
CA ARG A 38 -1.68 -30.83 -5.24
C ARG A 38 -3.06 -31.17 -5.82
N ALA A 39 -3.38 -32.46 -5.88
CA ALA A 39 -4.66 -32.95 -6.40
C ALA A 39 -5.83 -32.54 -5.50
N ALA A 40 -5.69 -32.68 -4.18
CA ALA A 40 -6.71 -32.24 -3.23
C ALA A 40 -6.96 -30.72 -3.33
N LEU A 41 -5.90 -29.92 -3.40
CA LEU A 41 -5.97 -28.47 -3.61
C LEU A 41 -6.69 -28.12 -4.92
N GLY A 42 -6.39 -28.82 -6.02
CA GLY A 42 -7.09 -28.66 -7.29
C GLY A 42 -8.60 -28.94 -7.18
N HIS A 43 -9.00 -30.00 -6.47
CA HIS A 43 -10.43 -30.30 -6.25
C HIS A 43 -11.15 -29.25 -5.40
N TYR A 44 -10.46 -28.61 -4.45
CA TYR A 44 -11.03 -27.50 -3.70
C TYR A 44 -11.20 -26.26 -4.58
N GLU A 45 -10.19 -25.92 -5.39
CA GLU A 45 -10.24 -24.73 -6.26
C GLU A 45 -11.26 -24.83 -7.40
N THR A 46 -11.55 -26.03 -7.89
CA THR A 46 -12.58 -26.25 -8.92
C THR A 46 -13.98 -26.41 -8.35
N GLY A 47 -14.14 -26.47 -7.03
CA GLY A 47 -15.40 -26.80 -6.39
C GLY A 47 -15.83 -28.27 -6.58
N ALA A 48 -14.93 -29.15 -7.05
CA ALA A 48 -15.19 -30.58 -7.13
C ALA A 48 -15.25 -31.25 -5.73
N ARG A 49 -14.61 -30.63 -4.73
CA ARG A 49 -14.70 -31.03 -3.32
C ARG A 49 -14.98 -29.81 -2.44
N ALA A 50 -15.86 -29.95 -1.46
CA ALA A 50 -16.16 -28.87 -0.51
C ALA A 50 -14.90 -28.52 0.30
N ALA A 51 -14.51 -27.24 0.29
CA ALA A 51 -13.44 -26.74 1.13
C ALA A 51 -13.93 -26.59 2.58
N SER A 52 -13.29 -27.27 3.52
CA SER A 52 -13.57 -27.07 4.94
C SER A 52 -13.00 -25.73 5.42
N PHE A 53 -13.43 -25.29 6.60
CA PHE A 53 -12.88 -24.11 7.25
C PHE A 53 -11.34 -24.18 7.41
N GLU A 54 -10.81 -25.37 7.73
CA GLU A 54 -9.38 -25.59 7.86
C GLU A 54 -8.63 -25.36 6.54
N VAL A 55 -9.18 -25.83 5.42
CA VAL A 55 -8.61 -25.59 4.09
C VAL A 55 -8.58 -24.09 3.81
N ILE A 56 -9.68 -23.38 4.04
CA ILE A 56 -9.76 -21.92 3.83
C ILE A 56 -8.71 -21.20 4.68
N ALA A 57 -8.58 -21.57 5.95
CA ALA A 57 -7.61 -20.96 6.88
C ALA A 57 -6.16 -21.14 6.41
N TRP A 58 -5.81 -22.27 5.80
CA TRP A 58 -4.49 -22.49 5.22
C TRP A 58 -4.20 -21.55 4.04
N TYR A 59 -5.15 -21.37 3.13
CA TYR A 59 -4.99 -20.43 2.01
C TYR A 59 -4.84 -18.99 2.51
N GLU A 60 -5.66 -18.57 3.46
CA GLU A 60 -5.59 -17.22 4.03
C GLU A 60 -4.27 -16.96 4.76
N ARG A 61 -3.78 -17.95 5.52
CA ARG A 61 -2.48 -17.86 6.20
C ARG A 61 -1.33 -17.73 5.21
N VAL A 62 -1.30 -18.57 4.17
CA VAL A 62 -0.23 -18.53 3.16
C VAL A 62 -0.27 -17.21 2.39
N HIS A 63 -1.46 -16.71 2.06
CA HIS A 63 -1.63 -15.42 1.41
C HIS A 63 -1.16 -14.27 2.30
N ALA A 64 -1.53 -14.24 3.59
CA ALA A 64 -1.09 -13.21 4.54
C ALA A 64 0.44 -13.20 4.74
N GLN A 65 1.12 -14.34 4.60
CA GLN A 65 2.57 -14.46 4.69
C GLN A 65 3.29 -14.10 3.39
N SER A 66 2.57 -14.08 2.26
CA SER A 66 3.15 -13.66 0.99
C SER A 66 3.28 -12.14 0.97
N ARG A 67 4.48 -11.63 0.66
CA ARG A 67 4.61 -10.21 0.32
C ARG A 67 3.72 -9.99 -0.90
N PRO A 68 2.82 -9.00 -0.90
CA PRO A 68 1.99 -8.74 -2.06
C PRO A 68 2.92 -8.60 -3.27
N ALA A 69 2.72 -9.44 -4.28
CA ALA A 69 3.39 -9.25 -5.54
C ALA A 69 2.90 -7.92 -6.07
N LEU A 70 3.70 -6.87 -5.91
CA LEU A 70 3.46 -5.60 -6.58
C LEU A 70 3.26 -5.95 -8.06
N PRO A 71 2.13 -5.55 -8.68
CA PRO A 71 1.87 -5.90 -10.07
C PRO A 71 3.10 -5.51 -10.86
N GLY A 72 3.72 -6.51 -11.51
CA GLY A 72 4.96 -6.35 -12.23
C GLY A 72 4.79 -5.18 -13.18
N THR A 73 5.40 -4.04 -12.84
CA THR A 73 5.35 -2.89 -13.72
C THR A 73 6.03 -3.36 -14.99
N ARG A 74 5.28 -3.40 -16.10
CA ARG A 74 5.87 -3.66 -17.42
C ARG A 74 7.12 -2.82 -17.49
N ARG A 75 8.27 -3.44 -17.79
CA ARG A 75 9.61 -2.84 -17.81
C ARG A 75 9.52 -1.41 -18.33
N ARG A 76 9.40 -0.46 -17.40
CA ARG A 76 9.11 0.94 -17.70
C ARG A 76 10.46 1.53 -18.08
N ASP A 77 10.56 2.12 -19.27
CA ASP A 77 11.77 2.85 -19.66
C ASP A 77 12.04 3.91 -18.58
N PRO A 78 13.17 3.84 -17.84
CA PRO A 78 13.44 4.72 -16.73
C PRO A 78 13.41 6.20 -17.14
N ARG A 79 13.87 6.52 -18.35
CA ARG A 79 13.95 7.91 -18.83
C ARG A 79 12.58 8.47 -19.20
N ALA A 80 11.72 7.64 -19.78
CA ALA A 80 10.34 8.04 -20.07
C ALA A 80 9.51 8.15 -18.78
N ALA A 81 9.81 7.34 -17.77
CA ALA A 81 9.18 7.42 -16.45
C ALA A 81 9.55 8.72 -15.72
N ASP A 82 10.82 9.14 -15.78
CA ASP A 82 11.30 10.37 -15.15
C ASP A 82 10.68 11.61 -15.81
N ALA A 83 10.60 11.64 -17.15
CA ALA A 83 9.97 12.75 -17.87
C ALA A 83 8.46 12.85 -17.59
N ALA A 84 7.76 11.71 -17.55
CA ALA A 84 6.33 11.68 -17.22
C ALA A 84 6.07 12.06 -15.76
N LEU A 85 6.94 11.67 -14.83
CA LEU A 85 6.87 12.07 -13.43
C LEU A 85 7.12 13.57 -13.28
N ALA A 86 8.15 14.11 -13.94
CA ALA A 86 8.44 15.54 -13.94
C ALA A 86 7.26 16.35 -14.53
N ALA A 87 6.66 15.87 -15.62
CA ALA A 87 5.48 16.49 -16.23
C ALA A 87 4.24 16.42 -15.31
N ALA A 88 4.04 15.30 -14.60
CA ALA A 88 2.96 15.14 -13.64
C ALA A 88 3.15 16.05 -12.41
N ILE A 89 4.37 16.17 -11.89
CA ILE A 89 4.71 17.11 -10.80
C ILE A 89 4.45 18.55 -11.25
N ALA A 90 4.91 18.93 -12.45
CA ALA A 90 4.68 20.27 -13.00
C ALA A 90 3.19 20.57 -13.26
N ALA A 91 2.39 19.57 -13.63
CA ALA A 91 0.95 19.70 -13.78
C ALA A 91 0.24 19.81 -12.42
N ALA A 92 0.65 19.01 -11.43
CA ALA A 92 0.07 19.00 -10.09
C ALA A 92 0.32 20.31 -9.34
N HIS A 93 1.48 20.93 -9.51
CA HIS A 93 1.80 22.25 -8.94
C HIS A 93 0.84 23.35 -9.41
N ARG A 94 0.16 23.19 -10.56
CA ARG A 94 -0.89 24.13 -11.01
C ARG A 94 -2.24 23.95 -10.32
N THR A 95 -2.42 22.89 -9.53
CA THR A 95 -3.70 22.50 -8.91
C THR A 95 -3.67 22.45 -7.38
N GLY A 96 -2.49 22.55 -6.77
CA GLY A 96 -2.32 22.53 -5.31
C GLY A 96 -0.87 22.72 -4.89
N PRO A 97 -0.61 22.98 -3.60
CA PRO A 97 0.74 23.23 -3.09
C PRO A 97 1.61 21.98 -3.23
N LEU A 98 2.84 22.16 -3.70
CA LEU A 98 3.86 21.11 -3.74
C LEU A 98 4.47 20.96 -2.35
N ILE A 99 4.39 19.76 -1.78
CA ILE A 99 4.96 19.44 -0.48
C ILE A 99 6.13 18.47 -0.70
N GLU A 100 7.31 18.84 -0.24
CA GLU A 100 8.48 17.98 -0.23
C GLU A 100 8.76 17.53 1.20
N ILE A 101 8.84 16.21 1.44
CA ILE A 101 9.28 15.64 2.71
C ILE A 101 10.67 15.04 2.49
N GLY A 102 11.67 15.61 3.14
CA GLY A 102 13.06 15.16 3.06
C GLY A 102 13.33 13.92 3.89
N ARG A 103 14.53 13.36 3.73
CA ARG A 103 14.93 12.16 4.47
C ARG A 103 15.14 12.51 5.95
N PRO A 104 14.55 11.75 6.88
CA PRO A 104 14.83 11.92 8.29
C PRO A 104 16.31 11.60 8.57
N HIS A 105 16.96 12.45 9.34
CA HIS A 105 18.36 12.29 9.73
C HIS A 105 18.50 12.43 11.25
N GLN A 106 19.50 11.79 11.82
CA GLN A 106 19.79 11.92 13.24
C GLN A 106 20.49 13.26 13.47
N GLY A 107 20.04 14.03 14.46
CA GLY A 107 20.69 15.30 14.79
C GLY A 107 22.02 15.09 15.51
N ASP A 108 22.83 16.14 15.55
CA ASP A 108 24.21 16.09 16.06
C ASP A 108 24.31 15.65 17.53
N SER A 109 23.26 15.89 18.33
CA SER A 109 23.18 15.44 19.73
C SER A 109 22.91 13.94 19.89
N GLY A 110 22.57 13.23 18.81
CA GLY A 110 22.22 11.81 18.82
C GLY A 110 20.89 11.45 19.49
N THR A 111 20.22 12.41 20.14
CA THR A 111 19.01 12.20 20.96
C THR A 111 17.69 12.40 20.22
N GLY A 112 17.73 12.65 18.90
CA GLY A 112 16.53 12.85 18.10
C GLY A 112 16.77 12.73 16.60
N TYR A 113 15.68 12.54 15.88
CA TYR A 113 15.62 12.56 14.42
C TYR A 113 14.89 13.81 13.95
N PHE A 114 15.38 14.37 12.85
CA PHE A 114 14.84 15.57 12.23
C PHE A 114 14.44 15.25 10.80
N CYS A 115 13.23 15.65 10.42
CA CYS A 115 12.70 15.48 9.08
C CYS A 115 12.43 16.86 8.48
N PRO A 116 13.25 17.30 7.51
CA PRO A 116 13.04 18.57 6.83
C PRO A 116 11.85 18.44 5.87
N PHE A 117 11.11 19.52 5.69
CA PHE A 117 10.04 19.62 4.71
C PHE A 117 10.01 20.99 4.04
N ARG A 118 9.42 21.05 2.84
CA ARG A 118 9.19 22.28 2.10
C ARG A 118 7.77 22.36 1.57
N ILE A 119 7.21 23.56 1.54
CA ILE A 119 5.94 23.87 0.85
C ILE A 119 6.22 24.90 -0.24
N ASP A 120 5.95 24.53 -1.49
CA ASP A 120 6.18 25.32 -2.71
C ASP A 120 7.62 25.85 -2.87
N GLY A 121 8.59 25.24 -2.18
CA GLY A 121 9.98 25.71 -2.15
C GLY A 121 10.18 27.06 -1.43
N VAL A 122 9.14 27.62 -0.81
CA VAL A 122 9.19 28.93 -0.13
C VAL A 122 9.24 28.76 1.38
N LEU A 123 8.40 27.89 1.93
CA LEU A 123 8.39 27.60 3.36
C LEU A 123 9.24 26.37 3.61
N GLU A 124 10.36 26.54 4.29
CA GLU A 124 11.17 25.45 4.81
C GLU A 124 10.87 25.25 6.29
N GLY A 125 10.75 23.99 6.72
CA GLY A 125 10.55 23.64 8.11
C GLY A 125 11.25 22.33 8.44
N GLU A 126 11.42 22.09 9.73
CA GLU A 126 12.01 20.86 10.23
C GLU A 126 11.21 20.35 11.42
N ALA A 127 10.91 19.07 11.42
CA ALA A 127 10.13 18.44 12.48
C ALA A 127 10.94 17.36 13.19
N ALA A 128 10.88 17.39 14.52
CA ALA A 128 11.62 16.45 15.37
C ALA A 128 10.79 15.22 15.73
N GLY A 129 11.48 14.12 16.03
CA GLY A 129 10.92 12.91 16.61
C GLY A 129 11.98 12.10 17.36
N THR A 130 11.53 11.22 18.26
CA THR A 130 12.39 10.29 19.00
C THR A 130 13.00 9.21 18.08
N ASP A 131 12.36 8.96 16.95
CA ASP A 131 12.81 8.06 15.89
C ASP A 131 12.46 8.66 14.51
N ALA A 132 12.99 8.06 13.44
CA ALA A 132 12.79 8.53 12.07
C ALA A 132 11.32 8.55 11.63
N ALA A 133 10.52 7.56 12.04
CA ALA A 133 9.11 7.49 11.66
C ALA A 133 8.29 8.57 12.39
N THR A 134 8.61 8.81 13.66
CA THR A 134 8.01 9.88 14.47
C THR A 134 8.38 11.25 13.89
N ALA A 135 9.61 11.47 13.44
CA ALA A 135 10.01 12.72 12.79
C ALA A 135 9.23 12.99 11.49
N VAL A 136 9.05 11.97 10.64
CA VAL A 136 8.25 12.08 9.40
C VAL A 136 6.78 12.38 9.73
N ARG A 137 6.21 11.70 10.73
CA ARG A 137 4.83 11.96 11.17
C ARG A 137 4.68 13.41 11.67
N SER A 138 5.64 13.89 12.46
CA SER A 138 5.66 15.29 12.93
C SER A 138 5.74 16.27 11.77
N ALA A 139 6.53 15.98 10.72
CA ALA A 139 6.63 16.83 9.52
C ALA A 139 5.29 16.93 8.79
N LEU A 140 4.58 15.81 8.60
CA LEU A 140 3.26 15.80 7.97
C LEU A 140 2.23 16.61 8.76
N LEU A 141 2.26 16.54 10.10
CA LEU A 141 1.39 17.34 10.97
C LEU A 141 1.72 18.83 10.89
N ALA A 142 3.00 19.18 10.87
CA ALA A 142 3.46 20.56 10.72
C ALA A 142 3.01 21.17 9.38
N VAL A 143 3.17 20.43 8.27
CA VAL A 143 2.66 20.83 6.96
C VAL A 143 1.15 21.06 7.00
N GLY A 144 0.39 20.14 7.60
CA GLY A 144 -1.06 20.31 7.74
C GLY A 144 -1.46 21.57 8.49
N ALA A 145 -0.73 21.93 9.56
CA ALA A 145 -0.96 23.16 10.32
C ALA A 145 -0.66 24.42 9.50
N GLU A 146 0.41 24.41 8.71
CA GLU A 146 0.78 25.52 7.82
C GLU A 146 -0.24 25.73 6.70
N LEU A 147 -0.68 24.65 6.04
CA LEU A 147 -1.72 24.72 5.01
C LEU A 147 -3.05 25.22 5.57
N ASN A 148 -3.42 24.81 6.78
CA ASN A 148 -4.64 25.29 7.45
C ASN A 148 -4.53 26.79 7.80
N ARG A 149 -3.36 27.26 8.23
CA ARG A 149 -3.12 28.69 8.49
C ARG A 149 -3.30 29.51 7.21
N ALA A 150 -2.67 29.09 6.11
CA ALA A 150 -2.78 29.76 4.82
C ALA A 150 -4.22 29.77 4.26
N GLY A 151 -4.95 28.65 4.39
CA GLY A 151 -6.36 28.57 4.02
C GLY A 151 -7.25 29.52 4.82
N ASN A 152 -7.00 29.66 6.14
CA ASN A 152 -7.77 30.53 7.02
C ASN A 152 -7.46 32.03 6.83
N SER A 153 -6.27 32.39 6.38
CA SER A 153 -5.92 33.77 6.02
C SER A 153 -6.56 34.26 4.71
N THR A 154 -7.10 33.35 3.90
CA THR A 154 -7.70 33.65 2.59
C THR A 154 -9.24 33.80 2.69
N ALA A 155 -9.84 33.55 3.86
CA ALA A 155 -11.25 33.80 4.08
C ALA A 155 -11.50 35.32 4.21
N PRO A 156 -12.36 35.94 3.38
CA PRO A 156 -12.63 37.38 3.48
C PRO A 156 -13.24 37.69 4.85
N GLY A 157 -12.58 38.56 5.59
CA GLY A 157 -13.06 39.08 6.86
C GLY A 157 -14.48 39.63 6.71
N ARG A 158 -15.45 38.99 7.37
CA ARG A 158 -16.72 39.63 7.67
C ARG A 158 -16.45 40.73 8.69
N ILE A 159 -16.29 41.95 8.19
CA ILE A 159 -16.42 43.17 8.98
C ILE A 159 -17.86 43.21 9.51
N ARG A 160 -18.02 43.25 10.82
CA ARG A 160 -19.23 43.74 11.49
C ARG A 160 -18.94 45.14 12.02
#